data_AF-A0A1J4TVJ4-F1
#
_entry.id   AF-A0A1J4TVJ4-F1
#
_cell.length_a   1.000
_cell.length_b   1.000
_cell.length_c   1.000
_cell.angle_alpha   90.00
_cell.angle_beta   90.00
_cell.angle_gamma   90.00
#
_symmetry.space_group_name_H-M   'P 1'
#
loop_
_entity.id
_entity.type
_entity.pdbx_description
1 polymer ?
#
loop_
_entity_poly.entity_id
_entity_poly.type
_entity_poly.pdbx_seq_one_letter_code
_entity_poly.pdbx_strand_id
1 'polypeptide(L)'
;MKKVIYYIFAISIAVVTYGFQSNLLPGEEPAGKKIFLASKCMACHSVESAEIILKKKNSKIPDLSMVGTRHNADFITKWIHKEETIDGVKHMYSYKGSDEDLKVLVDWLMSLSEKKADESPKAGECSKSNVDSTLKTEVDSTINVK
;
A
#
# COMPACT_ATOMS: atom_id res chain seq x y z
N MET A 1 42.46 -42.33 -13.21
CA MET A 1 42.35 -40.93 -13.71
C MET A 1 40.96 -40.58 -14.24
N LYS A 2 40.34 -41.37 -15.12
CA LYS A 2 39.00 -41.09 -15.68
C LYS A 2 37.88 -40.94 -14.63
N LYS A 3 37.89 -41.76 -13.57
CA LYS A 3 36.92 -41.66 -12.46
C LYS A 3 37.11 -40.40 -11.60
N VAL A 4 38.36 -39.98 -11.38
CA VAL A 4 38.68 -38.76 -10.62
C VAL A 4 38.25 -37.51 -11.39
N ILE A 5 38.48 -37.47 -12.70
CA ILE A 5 37.99 -36.41 -13.58
C ILE A 5 36.45 -36.36 -13.56
N TYR A 6 35.79 -37.52 -13.59
CA TYR A 6 34.33 -37.60 -13.46
C TYR A 6 33.81 -37.04 -12.13
N TYR A 7 34.48 -37.34 -11.01
CA TYR A 7 34.09 -36.78 -9.69
C TYR A 7 34.31 -35.27 -9.60
N ILE A 8 35.41 -34.74 -10.14
CA ILE A 8 35.67 -33.29 -10.16
C ILE A 8 34.59 -32.58 -11.00
N PHE A 9 34.23 -33.15 -12.16
CA PHE A 9 33.20 -32.60 -13.02
C PHE A 9 31.81 -32.64 -12.34
N ALA A 10 31.47 -33.75 -11.68
CA ALA A 10 30.21 -33.89 -10.93
C ALA A 10 30.10 -32.88 -9.76
N ILE A 11 31.21 -32.65 -9.02
CA ILE A 11 31.25 -31.68 -7.93
C ILE A 11 31.14 -30.25 -8.48
N SER A 12 31.79 -29.93 -9.59
CA SER A 12 31.65 -28.61 -10.21
C SER A 12 30.23 -28.35 -10.70
N ILE A 13 29.55 -29.35 -11.27
CA ILE A 13 28.14 -29.22 -11.66
C ILE A 13 27.25 -28.98 -10.44
N ALA A 14 27.47 -29.71 -9.34
CA ALA A 14 26.71 -29.51 -8.11
C ALA A 14 26.92 -28.09 -7.55
N VAL A 15 28.15 -27.60 -7.48
CA VAL A 15 28.44 -26.24 -6.99
C VAL A 15 27.80 -25.17 -7.88
N VAL A 16 27.81 -25.36 -9.21
CA VAL A 16 27.16 -24.44 -10.15
C VAL A 16 25.64 -24.47 -10.00
N THR A 17 25.02 -25.64 -9.85
CA THR A 17 23.55 -25.74 -9.69
C THR A 17 23.07 -25.20 -8.34
N TYR A 18 23.83 -25.40 -7.25
CA TYR A 18 23.52 -24.84 -5.94
C TYR A 18 23.77 -23.32 -5.87
N GLY A 19 24.85 -22.81 -6.49
CA GLY A 19 25.14 -21.37 -6.54
C GLY A 19 24.18 -20.57 -7.44
N PHE A 20 23.49 -21.22 -8.37
CA PHE A 20 22.51 -20.58 -9.26
C PHE A 20 21.14 -20.34 -8.58
N GLN A 21 20.79 -21.11 -7.55
CA GLN A 21 19.48 -21.01 -6.89
C GLN A 21 19.32 -19.73 -6.05
N SER A 22 20.40 -19.19 -5.49
CA SER A 22 20.35 -18.00 -4.61
C SER A 22 20.14 -16.67 -5.34
N ASN A 23 20.13 -16.66 -6.68
CA ASN A 23 19.93 -15.45 -7.50
C ASN A 23 18.54 -15.37 -8.14
N LEU A 24 17.65 -16.33 -7.87
CA LEU A 24 16.36 -16.47 -8.55
C LEU A 24 15.13 -16.08 -7.70
N LEU A 25 15.33 -15.32 -6.62
CA LEU A 25 14.21 -14.72 -5.89
C LEU A 25 14.07 -13.27 -6.35
N PRO A 26 13.20 -12.95 -7.33
CA PRO A 26 12.78 -11.57 -7.53
C PRO A 26 12.27 -11.06 -6.18
N GLY A 27 12.82 -9.95 -5.70
CA GLY A 27 12.38 -9.34 -4.44
C GLY A 27 10.86 -9.23 -4.44
N GLU A 28 10.21 -9.63 -3.34
CA GLU A 28 8.76 -9.61 -3.26
C GLU A 28 8.23 -8.22 -3.62
N GLU A 29 7.37 -8.16 -4.63
CA GLU A 29 6.74 -6.90 -5.03
C GLU A 29 5.83 -6.39 -3.89
N PRO A 30 5.93 -5.11 -3.49
CA PRO A 30 5.15 -4.56 -2.38
C PRO A 30 3.65 -4.79 -2.56
N ALA A 31 2.97 -5.25 -1.50
CA ALA A 31 1.54 -5.54 -1.55
C ALA A 31 0.71 -4.33 -2.04
N GLY A 32 1.03 -3.12 -1.58
CA GLY A 32 0.34 -1.90 -2.03
C GLY A 32 0.54 -1.59 -3.51
N LYS A 33 1.70 -1.94 -4.10
CA LYS A 33 1.91 -1.84 -5.56
C LYS A 33 0.95 -2.76 -6.32
N LYS A 34 0.77 -3.99 -5.86
CA LYS A 34 -0.19 -4.93 -6.46
C LYS A 34 -1.62 -4.39 -6.41
N ILE A 35 -2.03 -3.81 -5.28
CA ILE A 35 -3.36 -3.19 -5.11
C ILE A 35 -3.52 -1.98 -6.03
N PHE A 36 -2.49 -1.15 -6.19
CA PHE A 36 -2.49 0.00 -7.11
C PHE A 36 -2.77 -0.42 -8.56
N LEU A 37 -2.12 -1.51 -9.00
CA LEU A 37 -2.33 -2.09 -10.33
C LEU A 37 -3.72 -2.71 -10.47
N ALA A 38 -4.14 -3.51 -9.49
CA ALA A 38 -5.46 -4.16 -9.48
C ALA A 38 -6.61 -3.15 -9.45
N SER A 39 -6.45 -2.05 -8.72
CA SER A 39 -7.40 -0.93 -8.62
C SER A 39 -7.37 0.00 -9.84
N LYS A 40 -6.56 -0.31 -10.86
CA LYS A 40 -6.42 0.45 -12.10
C LYS A 40 -5.97 1.91 -11.90
N CYS A 41 -5.26 2.20 -10.81
CA CYS A 41 -4.73 3.54 -10.55
C CYS A 41 -3.73 3.97 -11.64
N MET A 42 -3.00 3.00 -12.21
CA MET A 42 -2.08 3.18 -13.35
C MET A 42 -2.75 3.65 -14.65
N ALA A 43 -4.08 3.63 -14.73
CA ALA A 43 -4.79 4.15 -15.91
C ALA A 43 -4.67 5.68 -16.03
N CYS A 44 -4.36 6.36 -14.92
CA CYS A 44 -4.24 7.81 -14.87
C CYS A 44 -2.91 8.25 -14.23
N HIS A 45 -2.43 7.57 -13.19
CA HIS A 45 -1.24 7.99 -12.44
C HIS A 45 -0.01 7.15 -12.76
N SER A 46 1.13 7.80 -12.93
CA SER A 46 2.43 7.14 -12.95
C SER A 46 3.03 7.10 -11.54
N VAL A 47 3.91 6.12 -11.34
CA VAL A 47 4.81 5.98 -10.20
C VAL A 47 6.16 5.57 -10.77
N GLU A 48 6.88 6.54 -11.33
CA GLU A 48 8.20 6.30 -11.96
C GLU A 48 9.19 5.65 -11.00
N SER A 49 9.18 6.02 -9.71
CA SER A 49 10.00 5.39 -8.65
C SER A 49 9.73 3.90 -8.45
N ALA A 50 8.55 3.42 -8.84
CA ALA A 50 8.14 2.02 -8.79
C ALA A 50 8.02 1.39 -10.18
N GLU A 51 8.62 2.02 -11.19
CA GLU A 51 8.64 1.59 -12.60
C GLU A 51 7.25 1.52 -13.25
N ILE A 52 6.26 2.25 -12.72
CA ILE A 52 4.93 2.37 -13.30
C ILE A 52 4.88 3.64 -14.16
N ILE A 53 5.01 3.49 -15.47
CA ILE A 53 5.09 4.62 -16.40
C ILE A 53 3.86 4.65 -17.31
N LEU A 54 3.20 5.81 -17.40
CA LEU A 54 2.17 6.05 -18.40
C LEU A 54 2.80 6.35 -19.77
N LYS A 55 2.30 5.68 -20.81
CA LYS A 55 2.70 5.95 -22.21
C LYS A 55 2.39 7.38 -22.65
N LYS A 56 1.32 7.97 -22.12
CA LYS A 56 0.89 9.34 -22.40
C LYS A 56 0.80 10.12 -21.10
N LYS A 57 1.80 10.94 -20.82
CA LYS A 57 1.79 11.87 -19.68
C LYS A 57 0.74 12.95 -19.93
N ASN A 58 0.00 13.30 -18.88
CA ASN A 58 -0.94 14.41 -18.89
C ASN A 58 -0.55 15.36 -17.77
N SER A 59 -0.24 16.63 -18.09
CA SER A 59 0.19 17.60 -17.08
C SER A 59 -0.84 17.86 -15.98
N LYS A 60 -2.11 17.52 -16.19
CA LYS A 60 -3.17 17.60 -15.17
C LYS A 60 -3.20 16.40 -14.21
N ILE A 61 -2.53 15.29 -14.54
CA ILE A 61 -2.51 14.09 -13.70
C ILE A 61 -1.10 13.96 -13.10
N PRO A 62 -0.96 14.14 -11.78
CA PRO A 62 0.36 14.15 -11.16
C PRO A 62 0.97 12.75 -11.07
N ASP A 63 2.31 12.71 -11.14
CA ASP A 63 3.10 11.53 -10.79
C ASP A 63 3.15 11.34 -9.27
N LEU A 64 2.98 10.10 -8.81
CA LEU A 64 2.86 9.78 -7.39
C LEU A 64 4.17 9.27 -6.75
N SER A 65 5.30 9.33 -7.45
CA SER A 65 6.60 8.83 -6.93
C SER A 65 7.08 9.50 -5.64
N MET A 66 6.51 10.66 -5.30
CA MET A 66 6.86 11.44 -4.10
C MET A 66 5.60 11.89 -3.35
N VAL A 67 4.50 11.15 -3.48
CA VAL A 67 3.21 11.56 -2.89
C VAL A 67 3.28 11.60 -1.35
N GLY A 68 4.06 10.70 -0.73
CA GLY A 68 4.26 10.67 0.71
C GLY A 68 5.01 11.88 1.28
N THR A 69 5.75 12.62 0.44
CA THR A 69 6.37 13.90 0.85
C THR A 69 5.37 15.06 0.81
N ARG A 70 4.35 14.99 -0.05
CA ARG A 70 3.43 16.11 -0.34
C ARG A 70 2.14 16.05 0.47
N HIS A 71 1.70 14.84 0.84
CA HIS A 71 0.45 14.60 1.54
C HIS A 71 0.64 13.54 2.62
N ASN A 72 -0.26 13.53 3.60
CA ASN A 72 -0.31 12.51 4.65
C ASN A 72 -1.36 11.42 4.32
N ALA A 73 -1.31 10.32 5.08
CA ALA A 73 -2.18 9.16 4.87
C ALA A 73 -3.68 9.52 4.95
N ASP A 74 -4.09 10.28 5.96
CA ASP A 74 -5.48 10.67 6.17
C ASP A 74 -6.01 11.50 5.00
N PHE A 75 -5.21 12.45 4.51
CA PHE A 75 -5.54 13.24 3.35
C PHE A 75 -5.72 12.37 2.11
N ILE A 76 -4.78 11.45 1.83
CA ILE A 76 -4.84 10.58 0.66
C ILE A 76 -6.11 9.72 0.71
N THR A 77 -6.43 9.14 1.87
CA THR A 77 -7.65 8.35 2.10
C THR A 77 -8.90 9.18 1.81
N LYS A 78 -9.04 10.36 2.41
CA LYS A 78 -10.22 11.21 2.16
C LYS A 78 -10.30 11.72 0.72
N TRP A 79 -9.15 12.01 0.12
CA TRP A 79 -9.05 12.52 -1.24
C TRP A 79 -9.58 11.53 -2.26
N ILE A 80 -9.17 10.27 -2.20
CA ILE A 80 -9.65 9.22 -3.11
C ILE A 80 -11.09 8.78 -2.83
N HIS A 81 -11.63 9.08 -1.64
CA HIS A 81 -13.05 8.98 -1.33
C HIS A 81 -13.87 10.22 -1.72
N LYS A 82 -13.23 11.25 -2.28
CA LYS A 82 -13.86 12.53 -2.67
C LYS A 82 -14.46 13.34 -1.51
N GLU A 83 -13.93 13.12 -0.32
CA GLU A 83 -14.26 13.87 0.89
C GLU A 83 -13.42 15.15 1.01
N GLU A 84 -12.25 15.18 0.35
CA GLU A 84 -11.35 16.34 0.30
C GLU A 84 -11.25 16.95 -1.10
N THR A 85 -10.65 18.16 -1.17
CA THR A 85 -10.40 18.89 -2.41
C THR A 85 -8.94 19.33 -2.56
N ILE A 86 -8.42 19.31 -3.79
CA ILE A 86 -7.19 20.02 -4.18
C ILE A 86 -7.63 21.16 -5.09
N ASP A 87 -7.37 22.40 -4.68
CA ASP A 87 -7.77 23.61 -5.42
C ASP A 87 -9.26 23.65 -5.79
N GLY A 88 -10.13 23.17 -4.88
CA GLY A 88 -11.58 23.08 -5.09
C GLY A 88 -12.04 21.97 -6.04
N VAL A 89 -11.12 21.17 -6.58
CA VAL A 89 -11.42 20.02 -7.43
C VAL A 89 -11.42 18.76 -6.58
N LYS A 90 -12.37 17.84 -6.82
CA LYS A 90 -12.43 16.50 -6.21
C LYS A 90 -11.67 15.47 -7.05
N HIS A 91 -11.22 14.38 -6.43
CA HIS A 91 -10.62 13.28 -7.18
C HIS A 91 -11.60 12.74 -8.23
N MET A 92 -11.07 12.37 -9.41
CA MET A 92 -11.91 12.05 -10.58
C MET A 92 -12.76 10.79 -10.35
N TYR A 93 -12.22 9.80 -9.65
CA TYR A 93 -12.90 8.56 -9.30
C TYR A 93 -12.93 8.35 -7.79
N SER A 94 -13.98 7.72 -7.28
CA SER A 94 -14.00 7.26 -5.88
C SER A 94 -13.32 5.90 -5.82
N TYR A 95 -12.51 5.65 -4.81
CA TYR A 95 -12.05 4.30 -4.51
C TYR A 95 -13.25 3.37 -4.22
N LYS A 96 -13.12 2.08 -4.61
CA LYS A 96 -14.19 1.07 -4.54
C LYS A 96 -13.73 -0.30 -4.01
N GLY A 97 -12.46 -0.42 -3.59
CA GLY A 97 -11.98 -1.64 -2.92
C GLY A 97 -12.34 -1.64 -1.44
N SER A 98 -11.81 -2.60 -0.68
CA SER A 98 -12.03 -2.68 0.77
C SER A 98 -11.14 -1.70 1.54
N ASP A 99 -11.53 -1.40 2.78
CA ASP A 99 -10.77 -0.48 3.64
C ASP A 99 -9.41 -1.08 4.03
N GLU A 100 -9.29 -2.41 4.11
CA GLU A 100 -8.03 -3.11 4.37
C GLU A 100 -7.06 -2.94 3.19
N ASP A 101 -7.54 -3.14 1.96
CA ASP A 101 -6.75 -2.93 0.75
C ASP A 101 -6.35 -1.47 0.60
N LEU A 102 -7.27 -0.56 0.96
CA LEU A 102 -7.00 0.87 0.96
C LEU A 102 -5.88 1.22 1.92
N LYS A 103 -5.90 0.67 3.13
CA LYS A 103 -4.85 0.90 4.12
C LYS A 103 -3.49 0.45 3.59
N VAL A 104 -3.39 -0.75 3.02
CA VAL A 104 -2.15 -1.28 2.45
C VAL A 104 -1.67 -0.43 1.27
N LEU A 105 -2.61 0.04 0.43
CA LEU A 105 -2.32 0.94 -0.67
C LEU A 105 -1.76 2.28 -0.17
N VAL A 106 -2.40 2.90 0.81
CA VAL A 106 -1.99 4.19 1.37
C VAL A 106 -0.64 4.06 2.09
N ASP A 107 -0.43 3.00 2.88
CA ASP A 107 0.86 2.73 3.53
C ASP A 107 1.99 2.65 2.49
N TRP A 108 1.74 2.00 1.35
CA TRP A 108 2.71 1.95 0.25
C TRP A 108 2.92 3.34 -0.40
N LEU A 109 1.86 4.11 -0.66
CA LEU A 109 1.98 5.47 -1.19
C LEU A 109 2.77 6.39 -0.23
N MET A 110 2.60 6.21 1.08
CA MET A 110 3.37 6.95 2.09
C MET A 110 4.85 6.57 2.08
N SER A 111 5.20 5.33 1.72
CA SER A 111 6.59 4.92 1.54
C SER A 111 7.27 5.58 0.32
N LEU A 112 6.49 6.15 -0.60
CA LEU A 112 6.96 6.92 -1.75
C LEU A 112 7.23 8.39 -1.36
N SER A 113 8.12 8.59 -0.40
CA SER A 113 8.61 9.92 -0.01
C SER A 113 10.08 10.09 -0.40
N GLU A 114 10.62 11.31 -0.28
CA GLU A 114 12.07 11.48 -0.30
C GLU A 114 12.70 10.53 0.73
N LYS A 115 13.79 9.88 0.32
CA LYS A 115 14.43 8.79 1.06
C LYS A 115 14.83 9.25 2.46
N LYS A 116 13.93 9.11 3.43
CA LYS A 116 14.29 8.89 4.82
C LYS A 116 14.45 7.39 5.01
N ALA A 117 15.67 6.93 4.79
CA ALA A 117 16.11 5.70 5.41
C ALA A 117 16.06 5.91 6.93
N ASP A 118 15.50 4.92 7.62
CA ASP A 118 15.45 4.79 9.09
C ASP A 118 14.36 5.61 9.81
N GLU A 119 13.17 5.02 9.95
CA GLU A 119 12.52 4.69 11.24
C GLU A 119 11.05 4.26 10.99
N SER A 120 10.82 2.95 11.03
CA SER A 120 9.57 2.37 11.55
C SER A 120 9.94 1.84 12.94
N PRO A 121 9.19 2.09 14.03
CA PRO A 121 7.72 1.99 14.06
C PRO A 121 7.02 3.09 14.87
N LYS A 122 5.73 3.28 14.57
CA LYS A 122 4.70 3.33 15.63
C LYS A 122 3.33 3.01 15.04
N ALA A 123 2.95 1.74 15.19
CA ALA A 123 1.59 1.44 15.56
C ALA A 123 1.29 2.26 16.83
N GLY A 124 0.37 3.21 16.70
CA GLY A 124 0.00 4.16 17.74
C GLY A 124 -1.40 4.65 17.46
N GLU A 125 -2.35 3.75 17.71
CA GLU A 125 -3.66 4.08 18.28
C GLU A 125 -4.46 5.19 17.58
N CYS A 126 -5.24 4.84 16.55
CA CYS A 126 -6.41 5.64 16.24
C CYS A 126 -7.50 5.29 17.25
N SER A 127 -7.68 6.22 18.16
CA SER A 127 -8.68 6.29 19.23
C SER A 127 -10.02 5.70 18.82
N LYS A 128 -10.57 4.91 19.74
CA LYS A 128 -11.96 4.50 19.81
C LYS A 128 -12.85 5.70 19.42
N SER A 129 -13.52 5.62 18.28
CA SER A 129 -14.75 6.36 18.10
C SER A 129 -15.77 5.66 18.99
N ASN A 130 -16.09 6.31 20.12
CA ASN A 130 -17.35 6.03 20.80
C ASN A 130 -18.44 6.37 19.80
N VAL A 131 -18.90 5.36 19.07
CA VAL A 131 -20.19 5.41 18.39
C VAL A 131 -21.22 5.26 19.50
N ASP A 132 -21.72 6.40 19.94
CA ASP A 132 -23.04 6.56 20.54
C ASP A 132 -24.06 5.81 19.66
N SER A 133 -24.32 4.56 20.04
CA SER A 133 -25.40 3.75 19.47
C SER A 133 -26.57 3.85 20.42
N THR A 134 -27.37 4.87 20.17
CA THR A 134 -28.71 5.01 20.72
C THR A 134 -29.52 3.76 20.37
N LEU A 135 -29.94 2.98 21.39
CA LEU A 135 -31.11 2.12 21.25
C LEU A 135 -32.12 2.49 22.33
N LYS A 136 -33.19 3.13 21.85
CA LYS A 136 -34.42 3.41 22.57
C LYS A 136 -35.09 2.09 22.98
N THR A 137 -35.73 2.07 24.15
CA THR A 137 -37.06 1.49 24.40
C THR A 137 -37.38 1.76 25.89
N GLU A 138 -38.34 2.62 26.20
CA GLU A 138 -39.78 2.32 26.28
C GLU A 138 -40.15 1.88 27.72
N VAL A 139 -40.87 2.76 28.42
CA VAL A 139 -42.07 2.46 29.24
C VAL A 139 -41.90 1.96 30.70
N ASP A 140 -42.39 2.86 31.56
CA ASP A 140 -43.26 2.69 32.74
C ASP A 140 -42.75 2.46 34.17
N SER A 141 -43.36 3.30 35.02
CA SER A 141 -44.01 2.98 36.29
C SER A 141 -43.18 2.74 37.55
N THR A 142 -43.58 3.53 38.58
CA THR A 142 -43.65 3.16 40.01
C THR A 142 -42.33 3.00 40.78
N ILE A 143 -42.14 3.44 42.02
CA ILE A 143 -43.01 3.95 43.08
C ILE A 143 -42.11 4.68 44.10
N ASN A 144 -42.60 5.79 44.64
CA ASN A 144 -42.11 6.43 45.85
C ASN A 144 -42.73 5.71 47.06
N VAL A 145 -41.93 5.16 47.98
CA VAL A 145 -42.37 4.90 49.37
C VAL A 145 -41.24 5.28 50.34
N LYS A 146 -41.48 6.44 50.97
CA LYS A 146 -41.37 6.77 52.40
C LYS A 146 -40.01 6.77 53.10
#